data_AF-A0A4Q7FAH7-F1
#
_entry.id   AF-A0A4Q7FAH7-F1
#
_cell.length_a   1.000
_cell.length_b   1.000
_cell.length_c   1.000
_cell.angle_alpha   90.00
_cell.angle_beta   90.00
_cell.angle_gamma   90.00
#
_symmetry.space_group_name_H-M   'P 1'
#
loop_
_entity.id
_entity.type
_entity.pdbx_description
1 polymer ?
#
loop_
_entity_poly.entity_id
_entity_poly.type
_entity_poly.pdbx_seq_one_letter_code
_entity_poly.pdbx_strand_id
1 'polypeptide(L)' 'MTRKKCPFCHGLGWVCENHPLRPWSEKLGGCRCGEGMPCTCNTTEDPETRAVIVEADTTWH' A
#
# COMPACT_ATOMS: atom_id res chain seq x y z
N MET A 1 20.89 -5.23 14.00
CA MET A 1 20.38 -5.77 12.72
C MET A 1 19.64 -4.65 11.99
N THR A 2 20.22 -4.06 10.95
CA THR A 2 19.58 -2.97 10.21
C THR A 2 18.53 -3.57 9.28
N ARG A 3 17.23 -3.30 9.54
CA ARG A 3 16.16 -3.69 8.60
C ARG A 3 16.49 -3.07 7.23
N LYS A 4 16.73 -3.91 6.21
CA LYS A 4 17.02 -3.42 4.85
C LYS A 4 15.81 -2.62 4.37
N LYS A 5 16.03 -1.37 3.98
CA LYS A 5 14.98 -0.52 3.40
C LYS A 5 14.58 -1.09 2.04
N CYS A 6 13.30 -0.96 1.68
CA CYS A 6 12.82 -1.34 0.36
C CYS A 6 13.66 -0.63 -0.73
N PRO A 7 14.15 -1.33 -1.76
CA PRO A 7 15.02 -0.74 -2.78
C PRO A 7 14.28 0.23 -3.72
N PHE A 8 12.95 0.25 -3.71
CA PHE A 8 12.16 1.12 -4.59
C PHE A 8 11.72 2.40 -3.88
N CYS A 9 11.11 2.27 -2.70
CA CYS A 9 10.62 3.44 -1.94
C CYS A 9 11.62 3.93 -0.89
N HIS A 10 12.73 3.21 -0.64
CA HIS A 10 13.72 3.53 0.41
C HIS A 10 13.12 3.74 1.81
N GLY A 11 12.00 3.07 2.09
CA GLY A 11 11.26 3.18 3.35
C GLY A 11 10.25 4.32 3.40
N LEU A 12 10.00 5.03 2.29
CA LEU A 12 8.95 6.05 2.20
C LEU A 12 7.55 5.45 2.08
N GLY A 13 7.43 4.23 1.55
CA GLY A 13 6.14 3.59 1.26
C GLY A 13 5.49 4.04 -0.06
N TRP A 14 6.11 4.99 -0.78
CA TRP A 14 5.59 5.56 -2.03
C TRP A 14 6.62 5.51 -3.17
N VAL A 15 6.13 5.24 -4.38
CA VAL A 15 6.90 5.30 -5.64
C VAL A 15 6.16 6.19 -6.64
N CYS A 16 6.86 6.67 -7.67
CA CYS A 16 6.22 7.53 -8.66
C CYS A 16 5.37 6.70 -9.61
N GLU A 17 4.16 7.16 -9.93
CA GLU A 17 3.28 6.46 -10.89
C GLU A 17 3.94 6.26 -12.26
N ASN A 18 4.69 7.25 -12.75
CA ASN A 18 5.37 7.22 -14.04
C ASN A 18 6.69 6.46 -13.98
N HIS A 19 7.28 6.32 -12.80
CA HIS A 19 8.55 5.62 -12.58
C HIS A 19 8.46 4.75 -11.30
N PRO A 20 7.82 3.56 -11.37
CA PRO A 20 7.54 2.72 -10.20
C PRO A 20 8.79 2.20 -9.47
N LEU A 21 9.96 2.31 -10.09
CA LEU A 21 11.25 1.95 -9.51
C LEU A 21 11.95 3.12 -8.79
N ARG A 22 11.34 4.31 -8.79
CA ARG A 22 11.87 5.50 -8.13
C ARG A 22 10.97 5.93 -6.98
N PRO A 23 11.56 6.33 -5.83
CA PRO A 23 10.78 6.84 -4.72
C PRO A 23 10.07 8.13 -5.13
N TRP A 24 8.80 8.24 -4.77
CA TRP A 24 8.07 9.51 -4.90
C TRP A 24 8.21 10.31 -3.61
N SER A 25 8.52 11.61 -3.76
CA SER A 25 8.64 12.54 -2.64
C SER A 25 8.60 13.96 -3.18
N GLU A 26 7.91 14.85 -2.47
CA GLU A 26 7.92 16.29 -2.75
C GLU A 26 9.28 16.94 -2.45
N LYS A 27 10.14 16.26 -1.68
CA LYS A 27 11.47 16.73 -1.29
C LYS A 27 12.52 16.42 -2.36
N LEU A 28 13.64 17.13 -2.28
CA LEU A 28 14.83 16.85 -3.09
C LEU A 28 15.24 15.37 -2.95
N GLY A 29 15.54 14.74 -4.09
CA GLY A 29 15.92 13.32 -4.19
C GLY A 29 14.78 12.37 -4.54
N GLY A 30 13.51 12.82 -4.53
CA GLY A 30 12.36 12.08 -5.04
C GLY A 30 12.09 12.31 -6.53
N CYS A 31 11.42 11.34 -7.16
CA CYS A 31 10.83 11.52 -8.47
C CYS A 31 9.51 12.31 -8.34
N ARG A 32 9.36 13.36 -9.14
CA ARG A 32 8.28 14.37 -9.06
C ARG A 32 7.55 14.61 -10.39
N CYS A 33 7.71 13.70 -11.34
CA CYS A 33 7.12 13.83 -12.69
C CYS A 33 5.64 13.45 -12.76
N GLY A 34 5.06 12.97 -11.66
CA GLY A 34 3.68 12.54 -11.54
C GLY A 34 3.32 12.43 -10.07
N GLU A 35 2.20 11.79 -9.78
CA GLU A 35 1.71 11.51 -8.43
C GLU A 35 2.41 10.32 -7.77
N GLY A 36 2.24 10.22 -6.46
CA GLY A 36 2.74 9.11 -5.66
C GLY A 36 1.74 7.97 -5.64
N MET A 37 2.21 6.76 -5.94
CA MET A 37 1.43 5.53 -5.77
C MET A 37 2.03 4.68 -4.64
N PRO A 38 1.21 3.88 -3.92
CA PRO A 38 1.71 3.02 -2.87
C PRO A 38 2.74 2.04 -3.43
N CYS A 39 3.86 1.90 -2.73
CA CYS A 39 4.88 0.91 -3.07
C CYS A 39 4.32 -0.49 -2.83
N THR A 40 4.73 -1.46 -3.63
CA THR A 40 4.36 -2.87 -3.44
C THR A 40 4.81 -3.43 -2.09
N CYS A 41 5.86 -2.88 -1.47
CA CYS A 41 6.23 -3.28 -0.11
C CYS A 41 5.26 -2.77 0.97
N ASN A 42 4.34 -1.88 0.59
CA ASN A 42 3.32 -1.29 1.44
C ASN A 42 1.93 -1.91 1.19
N THR A 43 1.85 -3.02 0.44
CA THR A 43 0.61 -3.81 0.38
C THR A 43 0.46 -4.58 1.68
N THR A 44 -0.16 -3.95 2.67
CA THR A 44 -0.85 -4.70 3.73
C THR A 44 -2.04 -5.38 3.07
N GLU A 45 -1.93 -6.68 2.79
CA GLU A 45 -3.11 -7.52 2.59
C GLU A 45 -4.00 -7.28 3.81
N ASP A 46 -5.10 -6.54 3.64
CA ASP A 46 -6.07 -6.33 4.70
C ASP A 46 -6.65 -7.70 5.10
N PRO A 47 -6.43 -8.18 6.33
CA PRO A 47 -6.94 -9.49 6.73
C PRO A 47 -8.45 -9.49 7.03
N GLU A 48 -9.20 -8.40 6.81
CA GLU A 48 -10.53 -8.20 7.39
C GLU A 48 -11.65 -7.90 6.38
N THR A 49 -11.66 -8.53 5.21
CA THR A 49 -12.92 -8.66 4.44
C THR A 49 -13.23 -10.11 4.09
N ARG A 50 -13.42 -10.93 5.14
CA ARG A 50 -14.25 -12.14 5.06
C ARG A 50 -15.46 -11.95 5.96
N ALA A 51 -16.31 -11.00 5.61
CA ALA A 51 -17.63 -10.85 6.21
C ALA A 51 -18.47 -12.07 5.80
N VAL A 52 -18.46 -13.12 6.62
CA VAL A 52 -19.44 -14.20 6.53
C VAL A 52 -20.70 -13.69 7.22
N ILE A 53 -21.59 -13.09 6.45
CA ILE A 53 -22.96 -12.85 6.90
C ILE A 53 -23.62 -14.23 6.99
N VAL A 54 -23.78 -14.75 8.22
CA VAL A 54 -24.65 -15.90 8.45
C VAL A 54 -26.06 -15.35 8.57
N GLU A 55 -26.88 -15.60 7.55
CA GLU A 55 -28.31 -15.29 7.58
C GLU A 55 -28.95 -16.09 8.73
N ALA A 56 -29.31 -15.42 9.81
CA ALA A 56 -30.15 -16.01 10.84
C ALA A 56 -31.60 -15.96 10.34
N ASP A 57 -32.05 -17.05 9.71
CA ASP A 57 -33.48 -17.33 9.51
C ASP A 57 -34.17 -17.25 10.88
N THR A 58 -34.96 -16.20 11.07
CA THR A 58 -35.92 -16.10 12.17
C THR A 58 -37.31 -16.01 11.55
N THR A 59 -37.71 -17.09 10.88
CA THR A 59 -39.12 -17.42 10.67
C THR A 59 -39.73 -17.80 12.02
N TRP A 60 -40.31 -16.86 12.78
CA TRP A 60 -41.33 -17.15 13.82
C TRP A 60 -42.13 -15.89 14.21
N HIS A 61 -43.28 -15.64 13.56
CA HIS A 61 -44.59 -15.46 14.23
C HIS A 61 -45.74 -15.50 13.22
#